data_AF-A1ZF43-F1
#
_entry.id   AF-A1ZF43-F1
#
_cell.length_a   1.000
_cell.length_b   1.000
_cell.length_c   1.000
_cell.angle_alpha   90.00
_cell.angle_beta   90.00
_cell.angle_gamma   90.00
#
_symmetry.space_group_name_H-M   'P 1'
#
loop_
_entity.id
_entity.type
_entity.pdbx_description
1 polymer ?
#
loop_
_entity_poly.entity_id
_entity_poly.type
_entity_poly.pdbx_seq_one_letter_code
_entity_poly.pdbx_strand_id
1 'polypeptide(L)'
;MHLFKKVCALLVLQLLWLPAAQAQDQGFIYGKLTTVDGKTYTGQIRWGKEEAYWSDMFNSSKTHNDNLDHLSRSEMKALKRQSRRRDYGFIKVGNYYSFEHTFACRFGDIQTIKIAGRNRVELLLKNKMRIKLKGGSNDIGATVRVMDKELGELAIKWSRIDKVDFMPTPAKLGAKMGNALYGTVETRKGKFTGIVQWDHDERLSTDILNGKSEDGRMKIPFKNIKAIKKHRWGSLVVLRSGREVYLTGTNDVEDGNRGIIVSHHLFGRVDIDWDDFKKVTFDSKALSGKGYNDYKTPVMLKGTITTTDKRTLKGNIIYDLDEKLSIEILDGKIDNLKHQIPFGIIKSITPKNRISSEVELKSGQKMILGESQDVSDRHTGVIILMDKENKEYIPWDKVAKISFE
;
A
#
# COMPACT_ATOMS: atom_id res chain seq x y z
N MET A 1 -4.63 2.40 -45.22
CA MET A 1 -5.35 3.39 -44.37
C MET A 1 -6.33 2.65 -43.48
N HIS A 2 -5.87 2.14 -42.34
CA HIS A 2 -6.09 2.73 -41.01
C HIS A 2 -7.56 2.75 -40.58
N LEU A 3 -8.04 1.60 -40.10
CA LEU A 3 -9.24 1.51 -39.27
C LEU A 3 -8.80 1.20 -37.83
N PHE A 4 -8.38 2.24 -37.11
CA PHE A 4 -8.09 2.16 -35.68
C PHE A 4 -9.43 1.99 -34.94
N LYS A 5 -9.76 0.76 -34.55
CA LYS A 5 -10.84 0.48 -33.60
C LYS A 5 -10.42 1.02 -32.23
N LYS A 6 -11.01 2.15 -31.84
CA LYS A 6 -10.99 2.63 -30.45
C LYS A 6 -11.72 1.61 -29.59
N VAL A 7 -10.98 0.78 -28.86
CA VAL A 7 -11.52 0.02 -27.74
C VAL A 7 -11.70 1.01 -26.60
N CYS A 8 -12.89 1.60 -26.49
CA CYS A 8 -13.29 2.33 -25.29
C CYS A 8 -13.43 1.31 -24.15
N ALA A 9 -12.46 1.29 -23.24
CA ALA A 9 -12.61 0.63 -21.95
C ALA A 9 -13.69 1.38 -21.15
N LEU A 10 -14.92 0.86 -21.18
CA LEU A 10 -16.02 1.32 -20.35
C LEU A 10 -15.79 0.77 -18.94
N LEU A 11 -15.22 1.61 -18.07
CA LEU A 11 -15.11 1.36 -16.64
C LEU A 11 -16.51 1.60 -16.03
N VAL A 12 -17.38 0.59 -16.13
CA VAL A 12 -18.68 0.59 -15.46
C VAL A 12 -18.43 0.34 -13.99
N LEU A 13 -18.28 1.42 -13.22
CA LEU A 13 -18.23 1.36 -11.76
C LEU A 13 -19.66 1.08 -11.26
N GLN A 14 -19.98 -0.18 -11.01
CA GLN A 14 -21.23 -0.55 -10.36
C GLN A 14 -21.26 0.06 -8.95
N LEU A 15 -22.20 0.96 -8.71
CA LEU A 15 -22.60 1.36 -7.36
C LEU A 15 -23.21 0.14 -6.67
N LEU A 16 -22.40 -0.56 -5.87
CA LEU A 16 -22.90 -1.53 -4.91
C LEU A 16 -23.41 -0.79 -3.68
N TRP A 17 -24.72 -0.88 -3.44
CA TRP A 17 -25.36 -0.41 -2.22
C TRP A 17 -25.25 -1.46 -1.09
N LEU A 18 -24.50 -1.06 -0.03
CA LEU A 18 -24.68 -1.30 1.44
C LEU A 18 -24.54 -2.74 2.00
N PRO A 19 -24.42 -2.96 3.35
CA PRO A 19 -24.37 -2.03 4.51
C PRO A 19 -23.29 -2.34 5.58
N ALA A 20 -22.91 -1.32 6.36
CA ALA A 20 -22.76 -1.37 7.82
C ALA A 20 -22.37 0.04 8.27
N ALA A 21 -22.97 0.55 9.33
CA ALA A 21 -22.38 1.66 10.06
C ALA A 21 -21.05 1.15 10.63
N GLN A 22 -19.96 1.21 9.86
CA GLN A 22 -18.63 1.00 10.39
C GLN A 22 -18.45 2.05 11.48
N ALA A 23 -18.20 1.59 12.70
CA ALA A 23 -18.03 2.49 13.82
C ALA A 23 -16.85 3.41 13.51
N GLN A 24 -17.08 4.72 13.69
CA GLN A 24 -16.31 5.80 13.07
C GLN A 24 -14.79 5.72 13.31
N ASP A 25 -14.36 5.09 14.41
CA ASP A 25 -12.96 5.09 14.84
C ASP A 25 -12.24 3.73 14.67
N GLN A 26 -12.92 2.64 14.29
CA GLN A 26 -12.33 1.29 14.30
C GLN A 26 -11.15 1.12 13.34
N GLY A 27 -11.08 1.94 12.29
CA GLY A 27 -10.04 1.86 11.28
C GLY A 27 -8.71 2.49 11.65
N PHE A 28 -8.61 3.18 12.80
CA PHE A 28 -7.34 3.73 13.27
C PHE A 28 -6.45 2.66 13.90
N ILE A 29 -5.13 2.76 13.71
CA ILE A 29 -4.16 1.90 14.40
C ILE A 29 -4.33 2.09 15.92
N TYR A 30 -4.36 0.98 16.65
CA TYR A 30 -4.55 0.96 18.10
C TYR A 30 -3.72 -0.16 18.72
N GLY A 31 -3.10 0.10 19.86
CA GLY A 31 -2.22 -0.88 20.45
C GLY A 31 -1.65 -0.46 21.78
N LYS A 32 -0.82 -1.36 22.32
CA LYS A 32 -0.05 -1.18 23.53
C LYS A 32 1.42 -1.07 23.17
N LEU A 33 2.00 0.11 23.40
CA LEU A 33 3.44 0.34 23.30
C LEU A 33 4.09 -0.01 24.63
N THR A 34 5.15 -0.82 24.59
CA THR A 34 6.00 -1.12 25.75
C THR A 34 7.37 -0.51 25.53
N THR A 35 7.85 0.23 26.51
CA THR A 35 9.17 0.88 26.48
C THR A 35 10.27 -0.05 26.99
N VAL A 36 11.52 0.30 26.69
CA VAL A 36 12.71 -0.43 27.18
C VAL A 36 12.83 -0.45 28.71
N ASP A 37 12.22 0.52 29.41
CA ASP A 37 12.11 0.57 30.88
C ASP A 37 10.83 -0.07 31.42
N GLY A 38 10.08 -0.80 30.60
CA GLY A 38 8.90 -1.57 31.01
C GLY A 38 7.61 -0.77 31.18
N LYS A 39 7.63 0.56 30.98
CA LYS A 39 6.40 1.38 30.98
C LYS A 39 5.55 1.07 29.76
N THR A 40 4.25 1.19 29.91
CA THR A 40 3.29 0.87 28.85
C THR A 40 2.30 1.99 28.61
N TYR A 41 1.95 2.22 27.35
CA TYR A 41 0.97 3.21 26.92
C TYR A 41 0.00 2.57 25.94
N THR A 42 -1.30 2.78 26.12
CA THR A 42 -2.32 2.11 25.30
C THR A 42 -3.27 3.14 24.71
N GLY A 43 -3.47 3.08 23.40
CA GLY A 43 -4.30 4.07 22.73
C GLY A 43 -4.25 3.99 21.22
N GLN A 44 -4.83 5.00 20.57
CA GLN A 44 -4.64 5.21 19.13
C GLN A 44 -3.15 5.46 18.87
N ILE A 45 -2.62 4.82 17.83
CA ILE A 45 -1.23 4.93 17.43
C ILE A 45 -1.14 5.73 16.13
N ARG A 46 -0.16 6.64 16.06
CA ARG A 46 0.32 7.21 14.80
C ARG A 46 1.80 6.89 14.67
N TRP A 47 2.17 6.22 13.59
CA TRP A 47 3.53 5.86 13.27
C TRP A 47 4.20 7.02 12.52
N GLY A 48 5.38 7.43 12.96
CA GLY A 48 6.07 8.59 12.40
C GLY A 48 5.23 9.87 12.49
N LYS A 49 5.17 10.59 11.37
CA LYS A 49 4.26 11.73 11.17
C LYS A 49 3.04 11.34 10.34
N GLU A 50 2.94 10.08 9.97
CA GLU A 50 2.23 9.66 8.78
C GLU A 50 1.17 8.63 9.18
N GLU A 51 1.52 7.36 9.26
CA GLU A 51 0.57 6.24 9.30
C GLU A 51 -0.32 6.27 10.55
N ALA A 52 -1.63 6.24 10.33
CA ALA A 52 -2.65 6.32 11.37
C ALA A 52 -3.78 5.29 11.18
N TYR A 53 -3.82 4.58 10.04
CA TYR A 53 -4.88 3.62 9.70
C TYR A 53 -4.38 2.18 9.62
N TRP A 54 -5.25 1.23 9.92
CA TRP A 54 -4.96 -0.19 9.69
C TRP A 54 -4.68 -0.51 8.22
N SER A 55 -5.16 0.31 7.27
CA SER A 55 -4.89 0.18 5.84
C SER A 55 -3.54 0.74 5.41
N ASP A 56 -2.86 1.50 6.26
CA ASP A 56 -1.56 2.08 5.91
C ASP A 56 -0.50 0.98 5.79
N MET A 57 0.49 1.21 4.93
CA MET A 57 1.56 0.25 4.69
C MET A 57 2.66 0.41 5.74
N PHE A 58 3.10 -0.71 6.29
CA PHE A 58 4.41 -0.84 6.89
C PHE A 58 5.38 -1.37 5.83
N ASN A 59 6.47 -0.65 5.57
CA ASN A 59 7.47 -0.99 4.57
C ASN A 59 8.85 -1.19 5.19
N SER A 60 9.66 -2.08 4.63
CA SER A 60 11.07 -2.27 5.00
C SER A 60 11.78 -3.12 3.95
N SER A 61 13.10 -3.32 4.06
CA SER A 61 13.80 -4.37 3.29
C SER A 61 13.83 -5.71 4.03
N LYS A 62 13.67 -6.81 3.28
CA LYS A 62 13.97 -8.17 3.75
C LYS A 62 15.48 -8.32 3.96
N THR A 63 15.89 -9.11 4.94
CA THR A 63 17.33 -9.30 5.23
C THR A 63 18.02 -10.30 4.30
N HIS A 64 17.25 -11.11 3.59
CA HIS A 64 17.68 -12.17 2.69
C HIS A 64 16.48 -12.63 1.86
N ASN A 65 16.73 -13.19 0.66
CA ASN A 65 15.74 -13.89 -0.15
C ASN A 65 16.00 -15.41 -0.12
N ASP A 66 15.35 -16.12 0.81
CA ASP A 66 15.42 -17.58 0.93
C ASP A 66 14.81 -18.31 -0.28
N ASN A 67 14.00 -17.62 -1.09
CA ASN A 67 13.31 -18.27 -2.20
C ASN A 67 14.27 -18.67 -3.33
N LEU A 68 15.45 -18.03 -3.39
CA LEU A 68 16.50 -18.37 -4.35
C LEU A 68 17.04 -19.80 -4.16
N ASP A 69 16.95 -20.35 -2.94
CA ASP A 69 17.39 -21.71 -2.62
C ASP A 69 16.50 -22.78 -3.28
N HIS A 70 15.36 -22.38 -3.84
CA HIS A 70 14.52 -23.27 -4.63
C HIS A 70 15.02 -23.47 -6.06
N LEU A 71 15.89 -22.60 -6.58
CA LEU A 71 16.37 -22.66 -7.95
C LEU A 71 17.60 -23.57 -8.08
N SER A 72 17.61 -24.39 -9.13
CA SER A 72 18.80 -25.11 -9.57
C SER A 72 19.88 -24.14 -10.09
N ARG A 73 21.12 -24.65 -10.22
CA ARG A 73 22.24 -23.86 -10.75
C ARG A 73 21.99 -23.36 -12.18
N SER A 74 21.32 -24.15 -13.02
CA SER A 74 20.98 -23.78 -14.40
C SER A 74 19.91 -22.69 -14.44
N GLU A 75 18.86 -22.80 -13.62
CA GLU A 75 17.80 -21.79 -13.49
C GLU A 75 18.36 -20.47 -12.98
N MET A 76 19.18 -20.52 -11.93
CA MET A 76 19.88 -19.34 -11.39
C MET A 76 20.77 -18.67 -12.45
N LYS A 77 21.48 -19.45 -13.28
CA LYS A 77 22.30 -18.92 -14.38
C LYS A 77 21.43 -18.27 -15.47
N ALA A 78 20.28 -18.87 -15.80
CA ALA A 78 19.33 -18.32 -16.76
C ALA A 78 18.72 -17.00 -16.27
N LEU A 79 18.28 -16.95 -15.01
CA LEU A 79 17.73 -15.76 -14.36
C LEU A 79 18.75 -14.60 -14.36
N LYS A 80 20.01 -14.87 -13.96
CA LYS A 80 21.10 -13.87 -14.01
C LYS A 80 21.38 -13.37 -15.42
N ARG A 81 21.30 -14.23 -16.45
CA ARG A 81 21.48 -13.82 -17.84
C ARG A 81 20.35 -12.92 -18.32
N GLN A 82 19.11 -13.20 -17.90
CA GLN A 82 17.95 -12.39 -18.22
C GLN A 82 18.04 -11.00 -17.58
N SER A 83 18.41 -10.93 -16.31
CA SER A 83 18.67 -9.66 -15.60
C SER A 83 19.77 -8.84 -16.30
N ARG A 84 20.92 -9.44 -16.66
CA ARG A 84 22.02 -8.74 -17.36
C ARG A 84 21.63 -8.12 -18.71
N ARG A 85 20.71 -8.74 -19.45
CA ARG A 85 20.23 -8.21 -20.73
C ARG A 85 19.37 -6.96 -20.56
N ARG A 86 18.82 -6.73 -19.36
CA ARG A 86 17.98 -5.57 -19.02
C ARG A 86 18.80 -4.38 -18.53
N ASP A 87 19.99 -4.61 -17.96
CA ASP A 87 20.85 -3.57 -17.37
C ASP A 87 21.75 -2.81 -18.36
N TYR A 88 21.61 -3.02 -19.68
CA TYR A 88 22.46 -2.36 -20.71
C TYR A 88 22.13 -0.87 -20.95
N GLY A 89 21.72 -0.13 -19.90
CA GLY A 89 21.33 1.28 -19.99
C GLY A 89 21.67 2.18 -18.78
N PHE A 90 22.15 1.65 -17.65
CA PHE A 90 22.45 2.48 -16.47
C PHE A 90 23.73 2.02 -15.74
N ILE A 91 24.56 3.00 -15.34
CA ILE A 91 25.92 2.84 -14.79
C ILE A 91 25.92 1.99 -13.50
N LYS A 92 26.87 1.06 -13.42
CA LYS A 92 27.13 0.21 -12.25
C LYS A 92 27.96 0.93 -11.19
N VAL A 93 27.47 0.93 -9.95
CA VAL A 93 28.33 0.99 -8.75
C VAL A 93 27.75 0.02 -7.72
N GLY A 94 28.53 -1.02 -7.36
CA GLY A 94 28.23 -1.91 -6.23
C GLY A 94 27.97 -3.37 -6.61
N ASN A 95 28.67 -4.29 -5.92
CA ASN A 95 28.63 -5.74 -6.12
C ASN A 95 27.32 -6.38 -5.62
N TYR A 96 26.90 -7.42 -6.36
CA TYR A 96 25.79 -8.38 -6.16
C TYR A 96 24.45 -8.05 -6.82
N TYR A 97 24.01 -9.01 -7.64
CA TYR A 97 22.64 -9.19 -8.14
C TYR A 97 21.71 -9.48 -6.96
N SER A 98 21.43 -8.48 -6.12
CA SER A 98 20.54 -8.67 -4.98
C SER A 98 19.11 -8.77 -5.50
N PHE A 99 18.62 -10.00 -5.66
CA PHE A 99 17.17 -10.29 -5.63
C PHE A 99 16.64 -10.11 -4.19
N GLU A 100 17.11 -9.07 -3.49
CA GLU A 100 16.62 -8.69 -2.18
C GLU A 100 15.45 -7.74 -2.41
N HIS A 101 14.27 -8.16 -1.99
CA HIS A 101 13.05 -7.42 -2.23
C HIS A 101 12.63 -6.61 -1.00
N THR A 102 11.83 -5.59 -1.26
CA THR A 102 11.13 -4.83 -0.24
C THR A 102 9.98 -5.67 0.33
N PHE A 103 9.80 -5.61 1.64
CA PHE A 103 8.60 -6.12 2.29
C PHE A 103 7.63 -4.97 2.52
N ALA A 104 6.38 -5.17 2.12
CA ALA A 104 5.27 -4.28 2.41
C ALA A 104 4.06 -5.09 2.88
N CYS A 105 3.36 -4.61 3.92
CA CYS A 105 2.06 -5.14 4.30
C CYS A 105 1.25 -4.05 5.03
N ARG A 106 -0.05 -4.27 5.24
CA ARG A 106 -0.87 -3.32 6.00
C ARG A 106 -0.59 -3.47 7.49
N PHE A 107 -0.64 -2.37 8.26
CA PHE A 107 -0.57 -2.44 9.73
C PHE A 107 -1.62 -3.39 10.32
N GLY A 108 -2.81 -3.46 9.72
CA GLY A 108 -3.86 -4.38 10.12
C GLY A 108 -3.49 -5.86 10.01
N ASP A 109 -2.46 -6.23 9.25
CA ASP A 109 -2.00 -7.63 9.09
C ASP A 109 -0.97 -8.04 10.18
N ILE A 110 -0.46 -7.08 10.96
CA ILE A 110 0.62 -7.25 11.94
C ILE A 110 0.04 -7.45 13.34
N GLN A 111 0.59 -8.39 14.10
CA GLN A 111 0.26 -8.57 15.51
C GLN A 111 1.19 -7.78 16.43
N THR A 112 2.49 -7.89 16.24
CA THR A 112 3.49 -7.23 17.08
C THR A 112 4.66 -6.74 16.22
N ILE A 113 5.18 -5.55 16.52
CA ILE A 113 6.49 -5.09 16.06
C ILE A 113 7.42 -5.05 17.25
N LYS A 114 8.48 -5.87 17.24
CA LYS A 114 9.55 -5.81 18.24
C LYS A 114 10.74 -5.06 17.67
N ILE A 115 11.23 -4.08 18.42
CA ILE A 115 12.40 -3.29 18.05
C ILE A 115 13.65 -4.08 18.42
N ALA A 116 14.41 -4.50 17.40
CA ALA A 116 15.63 -5.29 17.58
C ALA A 116 16.92 -4.44 17.52
N GLY A 117 16.79 -3.16 17.18
CA GLY A 117 17.90 -2.21 17.13
C GLY A 117 17.53 -0.91 16.41
N ARG A 118 18.52 -0.06 16.15
CA ARG A 118 18.32 1.25 15.51
C ARG A 118 17.67 1.15 14.13
N ASN A 119 17.98 0.09 13.38
CA ASN A 119 17.49 -0.11 12.01
C ASN A 119 16.95 -1.52 11.76
N ARG A 120 16.55 -2.24 12.81
CA ARG A 120 16.08 -3.63 12.71
C ARG A 120 14.82 -3.83 13.53
N VAL A 121 13.89 -4.58 12.97
CA VAL A 121 12.67 -5.00 13.65
C VAL A 121 12.41 -6.48 13.38
N GLU A 122 11.66 -7.08 14.29
CA GLU A 122 11.03 -8.37 14.09
C GLU A 122 9.51 -8.18 14.10
N LEU A 123 8.87 -8.46 12.97
CA LEU A 123 7.42 -8.46 12.85
C LEU A 123 6.89 -9.84 13.22
N LEU A 124 5.92 -9.87 14.12
CA LEU A 124 5.06 -11.03 14.32
C LEU A 124 3.75 -10.74 13.61
N LEU A 125 3.44 -11.51 12.58
CA LEU A 125 2.17 -11.43 11.87
C LEU A 125 1.06 -12.14 12.66
N LYS A 126 -0.20 -11.88 12.30
CA LYS A 126 -1.36 -12.54 12.94
C LYS A 126 -1.36 -14.07 12.85
N ASN A 127 -0.71 -14.63 11.84
CA ASN A 127 -0.51 -16.09 11.70
C ASN A 127 0.68 -16.62 12.51
N LYS A 128 1.25 -15.79 13.39
CA LYS A 128 2.43 -16.06 14.23
C LYS A 128 3.74 -16.23 13.47
N MET A 129 3.76 -15.99 12.16
CA MET A 129 5.00 -15.97 11.40
C MET A 129 5.85 -14.76 11.80
N ARG A 130 7.15 -15.00 11.98
CA ARG A 130 8.14 -13.98 12.31
C ARG A 130 8.89 -13.56 11.06
N ILE A 131 8.99 -12.26 10.81
CA ILE A 131 9.75 -11.70 9.70
C ILE A 131 10.78 -10.72 10.27
N LYS A 132 12.05 -10.98 9.97
CA LYS A 132 13.15 -10.08 10.34
C LYS A 132 13.36 -9.08 9.21
N LEU A 133 13.32 -7.80 9.54
CA LEU A 133 13.41 -6.71 8.57
C LEU A 133 14.46 -5.69 9.00
N LYS A 134 15.03 -4.98 8.03
CA LYS A 134 16.09 -4.00 8.28
C LYS A 134 16.01 -2.82 7.32
N GLY A 135 15.95 -1.60 7.87
CA GLY A 135 16.03 -0.34 7.12
C GLY A 135 15.11 -0.27 5.89
N GLY A 136 15.51 0.49 4.89
CA GLY A 136 14.81 0.56 3.60
C GLY A 136 13.57 1.46 3.57
N SER A 137 13.15 2.00 4.71
CA SER A 137 12.00 2.91 4.82
C SER A 137 12.17 3.94 5.95
N ASN A 138 11.30 4.95 5.96
CA ASN A 138 11.11 5.89 7.06
C ASN A 138 10.30 5.30 8.23
N ASP A 139 9.67 4.13 8.05
CA ASP A 139 8.96 3.43 9.12
C ASP A 139 9.90 2.90 10.20
N ILE A 140 11.10 2.46 9.81
CA ILE A 140 12.12 2.00 10.76
C ILE A 140 12.89 3.20 11.31
N GLY A 141 12.91 3.34 12.63
CA GLY A 141 13.50 4.49 13.31
C GLY A 141 12.52 5.64 13.56
N ALA A 142 11.26 5.47 13.18
CA ALA A 142 10.20 6.46 13.36
C ALA A 142 9.93 6.77 14.84
N THR A 143 9.46 7.98 15.12
CA THR A 143 8.82 8.26 16.41
C THR A 143 7.41 7.67 16.39
N VAL A 144 7.00 6.97 17.44
CA VAL A 144 5.65 6.42 17.55
C VAL A 144 4.86 7.26 18.53
N ARG A 145 3.72 7.77 18.09
CA ARG A 145 2.80 8.54 18.93
C ARG A 145 1.70 7.63 19.46
N VAL A 146 1.34 7.78 20.72
CA VAL A 146 0.21 7.08 21.36
C VAL A 146 -0.70 8.11 21.99
N MET A 147 -1.99 8.09 21.64
CA MET A 147 -3.03 8.87 22.31
C MET A 147 -3.54 8.05 23.48
N ASP A 148 -2.84 8.16 24.61
CA ASP A 148 -3.22 7.48 25.84
C ASP A 148 -4.47 8.16 26.44
N LYS A 149 -5.38 7.35 27.00
CA LYS A 149 -6.66 7.85 27.51
C LYS A 149 -6.48 8.82 28.67
N GLU A 150 -5.46 8.64 29.50
CA GLU A 150 -5.23 9.42 30.71
C GLU A 150 -4.18 10.52 30.49
N LEU A 151 -3.10 10.18 29.78
CA LEU A 151 -1.94 11.07 29.62
C LEU A 151 -2.02 11.96 28.36
N GLY A 152 -2.97 11.70 27.45
CA GLY A 152 -3.06 12.37 26.17
C GLY A 152 -2.00 11.88 25.17
N GLU A 153 -1.58 12.76 24.26
CA GLU A 153 -0.64 12.40 23.21
C GLU A 153 0.81 12.30 23.72
N LEU A 154 1.40 11.12 23.55
CA LEU A 154 2.78 10.83 23.90
C LEU A 154 3.59 10.52 22.65
N ALA A 155 4.69 11.22 22.43
CA ALA A 155 5.63 10.94 21.35
C ALA A 155 6.84 10.15 21.86
N ILE A 156 6.92 8.86 21.53
CA ILE A 156 7.95 7.95 22.01
C ILE A 156 9.01 7.74 20.92
N LYS A 157 10.26 8.09 21.23
CA LYS A 157 11.40 7.89 20.32
C LYS A 157 11.64 6.40 20.10
N TRP A 158 12.00 6.01 18.88
CA TRP A 158 12.32 4.62 18.50
C TRP A 158 13.22 3.90 19.50
N SER A 159 14.31 4.54 19.95
CA SER A 159 15.28 3.96 20.88
C SER A 159 14.73 3.70 22.29
N ARG A 160 13.51 4.14 22.59
CA ARG A 160 12.82 3.92 23.86
C ARG A 160 11.75 2.83 23.76
N ILE A 161 11.45 2.33 22.56
CA ILE A 161 10.41 1.33 22.33
C ILE A 161 11.05 -0.06 22.36
N ASP A 162 10.52 -0.95 23.18
CA ASP A 162 10.84 -2.39 23.11
C ASP A 162 9.95 -3.07 22.08
N LYS A 163 8.63 -2.86 22.18
CA LYS A 163 7.66 -3.43 21.25
C LYS A 163 6.35 -2.65 21.20
N VAL A 164 5.60 -2.90 20.13
CA VAL A 164 4.21 -2.46 19.96
C VAL A 164 3.35 -3.68 19.67
N ASP A 165 2.39 -3.95 20.55
CA ASP A 165 1.38 -5.00 20.37
C ASP A 165 0.09 -4.38 19.84
N PHE A 166 -0.30 -4.75 18.62
CA PHE A 166 -1.51 -4.25 17.95
C PHE A 166 -2.74 -5.04 18.38
N MET A 167 -3.87 -4.33 18.54
CA MET A 167 -5.12 -4.91 19.00
C MET A 167 -6.33 -4.18 18.40
N PRO A 168 -7.55 -4.77 18.46
CA PRO A 168 -8.74 -4.12 17.95
C PRO A 168 -8.98 -2.75 18.56
N THR A 169 -9.19 -1.76 17.69
CA THR A 169 -9.57 -0.42 18.09
C THR A 169 -10.99 -0.44 18.66
N PRO A 170 -11.23 0.20 19.84
CA PRO A 170 -12.57 0.37 20.36
C PRO A 170 -13.51 1.02 19.33
N ALA A 171 -14.80 0.66 19.35
CA ALA A 171 -15.79 1.20 18.42
C ALA A 171 -15.87 2.74 18.45
N LYS A 172 -15.59 3.33 19.62
CA LYS A 172 -15.55 4.77 19.85
C LYS A 172 -14.36 5.10 20.74
N LEU A 173 -13.48 5.99 20.28
CA LEU A 173 -12.33 6.43 21.05
C LEU A 173 -12.73 7.62 21.94
N GLY A 174 -12.37 7.56 23.23
CA GLY A 174 -12.60 8.67 24.16
C GLY A 174 -11.68 9.87 23.89
N ALA A 175 -10.44 9.60 23.46
CA ALA A 175 -9.47 10.59 23.01
C ALA A 175 -8.91 10.13 21.66
N LYS A 176 -8.78 11.05 20.69
CA LYS A 176 -8.27 10.73 19.36
C LYS A 176 -7.44 11.87 18.78
N MET A 177 -6.45 11.51 17.98
CA MET A 177 -5.54 12.45 17.30
C MET A 177 -6.25 13.21 16.17
N GLY A 178 -7.34 12.69 15.62
CA GLY A 178 -8.14 13.32 14.57
C GLY A 178 -9.17 12.36 13.99
N ASN A 179 -10.09 12.87 13.15
CA ASN A 179 -11.00 12.05 12.37
C ASN A 179 -10.33 11.59 11.07
N ALA A 180 -10.89 10.57 10.44
CA ALA A 180 -10.38 10.09 9.17
C ALA A 180 -10.58 11.12 8.06
N LEU A 181 -9.66 11.15 7.08
CA LEU A 181 -9.89 11.82 5.81
C LEU A 181 -10.50 10.80 4.86
N TYR A 182 -11.78 10.95 4.56
CA TYR A 182 -12.50 10.07 3.65
C TYR A 182 -13.20 10.92 2.59
N GLY A 183 -13.16 10.49 1.33
CA GLY A 183 -13.76 11.27 0.26
C GLY A 183 -13.60 10.65 -1.11
N THR A 184 -14.02 11.42 -2.10
CA THR A 184 -13.91 11.05 -3.52
C THR A 184 -12.86 11.91 -4.19
N VAL A 185 -11.86 11.27 -4.78
CA VAL A 185 -10.82 11.89 -5.61
C VAL A 185 -11.18 11.69 -7.08
N GLU A 186 -11.30 12.79 -7.80
CA GLU A 186 -11.54 12.85 -9.23
C GLU A 186 -10.22 13.04 -9.96
N THR A 187 -10.00 12.23 -11.00
CA THR A 187 -8.79 12.25 -11.83
C THR A 187 -9.14 12.48 -13.31
N ARG A 188 -8.13 12.52 -14.18
CA ARG A 188 -8.33 12.46 -15.63
C ARG A 188 -8.90 11.12 -16.11
N LYS A 189 -8.77 10.06 -15.32
CA LYS A 189 -9.08 8.66 -15.73
C LYS A 189 -10.31 8.07 -15.04
N GLY A 190 -10.76 8.66 -13.95
CA GLY A 190 -11.89 8.15 -13.19
C GLY A 190 -12.00 8.76 -11.80
N LYS A 191 -12.85 8.16 -10.97
CA LYS A 191 -13.07 8.58 -9.59
C LYS A 191 -12.73 7.43 -8.64
N PHE A 192 -12.09 7.76 -7.53
CA PHE A 192 -11.77 6.82 -6.46
C PHE A 192 -12.36 7.34 -5.15
N THR A 193 -13.08 6.50 -4.44
CA THR A 193 -13.65 6.84 -3.14
C THR A 193 -13.07 5.92 -2.07
N GLY A 194 -12.60 6.51 -0.97
CA GLY A 194 -11.95 5.78 0.11
C GLY A 194 -11.31 6.71 1.13
N ILE A 195 -10.41 6.14 1.94
CA ILE A 195 -9.54 6.91 2.83
C ILE A 195 -8.54 7.67 1.96
N VAL A 196 -8.43 8.96 2.20
CA VAL A 196 -7.57 9.88 1.45
C VAL A 196 -6.34 10.20 2.29
N GLN A 197 -5.17 10.13 1.67
CA GLN A 197 -3.93 10.70 2.16
C GLN A 197 -3.50 11.78 1.17
N TRP A 198 -3.33 12.99 1.66
CA TRP A 198 -2.96 14.17 0.89
C TRP A 198 -1.44 14.35 0.91
N ASP A 199 -0.84 14.74 -0.22
CA ASP A 199 0.60 14.98 -0.38
C ASP A 199 1.51 13.86 0.18
N HIS A 200 1.03 12.63 0.25
CA HIS A 200 1.70 11.52 0.95
C HIS A 200 1.97 11.77 2.46
N ASP A 201 1.41 12.80 3.09
CA ASP A 201 1.67 13.12 4.52
C ASP A 201 0.36 13.21 5.32
N GLU A 202 -0.55 14.13 4.95
CA GLU A 202 -1.73 14.40 5.76
C GLU A 202 -2.77 13.29 5.63
N ARG A 203 -3.14 12.74 6.80
CA ARG A 203 -4.02 11.58 6.93
C ARG A 203 -5.15 11.84 7.89
N LEU A 204 -5.03 12.76 8.85
CA LEU A 204 -6.05 13.03 9.86
C LEU A 204 -6.65 14.43 9.72
N SER A 205 -7.88 14.61 10.20
CA SER A 205 -8.60 15.89 10.13
C SER A 205 -7.95 17.05 10.90
N THR A 206 -7.03 16.74 11.81
CA THR A 206 -6.24 17.71 12.58
C THR A 206 -4.96 18.11 11.88
N ASP A 207 -4.55 17.38 10.83
CA ASP A 207 -3.45 17.77 9.97
C ASP A 207 -3.79 19.06 9.22
N ILE A 208 -2.76 19.73 8.72
CA ILE A 208 -2.83 21.10 8.24
C ILE A 208 -2.48 21.14 6.77
N LEU A 209 -3.38 21.72 5.96
CA LEU A 209 -3.06 22.18 4.62
C LEU A 209 -2.37 23.54 4.74
N ASN A 210 -1.14 23.64 4.23
CA ASN A 210 -0.38 24.89 4.15
C ASN A 210 -0.57 25.54 2.77
N GLY A 211 -0.43 26.85 2.73
CA GLY A 211 -0.46 27.62 1.49
C GLY A 211 -0.31 29.11 1.75
N LYS A 212 -0.33 29.89 0.68
CA LYS A 212 -0.36 31.36 0.71
C LYS A 212 -1.56 31.85 -0.10
N SER A 213 -2.26 32.84 0.44
CA SER A 213 -3.25 33.64 -0.29
C SER A 213 -2.74 35.09 -0.41
N GLU A 214 -3.58 35.97 -0.96
CA GLU A 214 -3.33 37.42 -0.99
C GLU A 214 -3.15 38.01 0.42
N ASP A 215 -3.80 37.44 1.43
CA ASP A 215 -3.71 37.85 2.84
C ASP A 215 -2.47 37.29 3.56
N GLY A 216 -1.64 36.51 2.86
CA GLY A 216 -0.41 35.92 3.39
C GLY A 216 -0.49 34.41 3.66
N ARG A 217 0.33 33.94 4.60
CA ARG A 217 0.47 32.49 4.90
C ARG A 217 -0.77 31.97 5.60
N MET A 218 -1.31 30.86 5.10
CA MET A 218 -2.46 30.17 5.66
C MET A 218 -2.11 28.75 6.13
N LYS A 219 -2.73 28.36 7.24
CA LYS A 219 -2.66 27.02 7.83
C LYS A 219 -4.08 26.57 8.13
N ILE A 220 -4.62 25.69 7.30
CA ILE A 220 -6.03 25.29 7.36
C ILE A 220 -6.12 23.83 7.81
N PRO A 221 -6.69 23.54 9.00
CA PRO A 221 -6.95 22.18 9.41
C PRO A 221 -7.89 21.45 8.45
N PHE A 222 -7.59 20.20 8.08
CA PHE A 222 -8.41 19.43 7.14
C PHE A 222 -9.86 19.24 7.61
N LYS A 223 -10.13 19.26 8.93
CA LYS A 223 -11.50 19.24 9.49
C LYS A 223 -12.38 20.36 8.92
N ASN A 224 -11.79 21.49 8.53
CA ASN A 224 -12.49 22.65 7.99
C ASN A 224 -12.66 22.60 6.47
N ILE A 225 -11.98 21.68 5.79
CA ILE A 225 -11.94 21.60 4.32
C ILE A 225 -13.07 20.67 3.83
N LYS A 226 -13.82 21.13 2.83
CA LYS A 226 -14.83 20.36 2.11
C LYS A 226 -14.28 19.80 0.81
N ALA A 227 -13.50 20.60 0.07
CA ALA A 227 -12.92 20.18 -1.19
C ALA A 227 -11.63 20.94 -1.50
N ILE A 228 -10.75 20.31 -2.26
CA ILE A 228 -9.55 20.93 -2.85
C ILE A 228 -9.56 20.60 -4.33
N LYS A 229 -9.43 21.60 -5.20
CA LYS A 229 -9.45 21.45 -6.65
C LYS A 229 -8.22 22.15 -7.25
N LYS A 230 -7.50 21.46 -8.15
CA LYS A 230 -6.43 22.12 -8.93
C LYS A 230 -7.00 23.30 -9.70
N HIS A 231 -6.33 24.45 -9.59
CA HIS A 231 -6.73 25.65 -10.29
C HIS A 231 -5.51 26.51 -10.60
N ARG A 232 -5.27 26.82 -11.89
CA ARG A 232 -4.10 27.59 -12.34
C ARG A 232 -2.80 26.97 -11.79
N TRP A 233 -2.01 27.76 -11.05
CA TRP A 233 -0.72 27.39 -10.47
C TRP A 233 -0.83 26.87 -9.03
N GLY A 234 -2.05 26.73 -8.50
CA GLY A 234 -2.28 26.29 -7.13
C GLY A 234 -3.58 25.50 -7.00
N SER A 235 -4.26 25.70 -5.87
CA SER A 235 -5.51 25.01 -5.57
C SER A 235 -6.59 25.94 -5.04
N LEU A 236 -7.81 25.74 -5.51
CA LEU A 236 -9.01 26.33 -4.93
C LEU A 236 -9.50 25.41 -3.81
N VAL A 237 -9.46 25.92 -2.58
CA VAL A 237 -9.90 25.22 -1.37
C VAL A 237 -11.28 25.73 -0.98
N VAL A 238 -12.25 24.83 -0.90
CA VAL A 238 -13.61 25.13 -0.43
C VAL A 238 -13.73 24.65 1.00
N LEU A 239 -14.01 25.56 1.93
CA LEU A 239 -14.24 25.24 3.34
C LEU A 239 -15.65 24.69 3.56
N ARG A 240 -15.86 24.01 4.69
CA ARG A 240 -17.19 23.52 5.09
C ARG A 240 -18.20 24.64 5.32
N SER A 241 -17.73 25.86 5.61
CA SER A 241 -18.56 27.07 5.67
C SER A 241 -19.05 27.57 4.31
N GLY A 242 -18.54 27.03 3.21
CA GLY A 242 -18.78 27.52 1.85
C GLY A 242 -17.80 28.60 1.38
N ARG A 243 -16.94 29.11 2.27
CA ARG A 243 -15.87 30.05 1.89
C ARG A 243 -14.88 29.37 0.93
N GLU A 244 -14.52 30.06 -0.13
CA GLU A 244 -13.47 29.64 -1.06
C GLU A 244 -12.19 30.43 -0.82
N VAL A 245 -11.06 29.74 -0.92
CA VAL A 245 -9.72 30.31 -0.75
C VAL A 245 -8.82 29.76 -1.84
N TYR A 246 -8.17 30.64 -2.60
CA TYR A 246 -7.14 30.25 -3.54
C TYR A 246 -5.78 30.22 -2.82
N LEU A 247 -5.09 29.07 -2.89
CA LEU A 247 -3.80 28.86 -2.22
C LEU A 247 -2.71 28.47 -3.21
N THR A 248 -1.51 29.01 -3.01
CA THR A 248 -0.27 28.72 -3.76
C THR A 248 0.95 28.66 -2.83
N GLY A 249 2.13 28.36 -3.38
CA GLY A 249 3.42 28.63 -2.75
C GLY A 249 3.87 27.63 -1.68
N THR A 250 3.29 26.43 -1.69
CA THR A 250 3.69 25.24 -0.93
C THR A 250 3.33 23.97 -1.72
N ASN A 251 4.10 22.90 -1.51
CA ASN A 251 3.87 21.56 -2.08
C ASN A 251 2.45 21.01 -1.81
N ASP A 252 1.81 21.41 -0.72
CA ASP A 252 0.46 20.97 -0.38
C ASP A 252 -0.60 21.37 -1.43
N VAL A 253 -0.36 22.39 -2.27
CA VAL A 253 -1.40 22.98 -3.14
C VAL A 253 -0.97 23.22 -4.59
N GLU A 254 0.28 22.92 -4.94
CA GLU A 254 0.86 23.19 -6.27
C GLU A 254 1.62 21.98 -6.85
N ASP A 255 2.38 22.18 -7.93
CA ASP A 255 3.09 21.13 -8.66
C ASP A 255 4.14 20.34 -7.84
N GLY A 256 4.61 20.90 -6.74
CA GLY A 256 5.44 20.19 -5.76
C GLY A 256 4.71 19.09 -4.96
N ASN A 257 3.40 18.90 -5.15
CA ASN A 257 2.65 17.87 -4.45
C ASN A 257 3.10 16.47 -4.87
N ARG A 258 3.39 15.61 -3.88
CA ARG A 258 3.86 14.23 -4.02
C ARG A 258 2.79 13.25 -4.51
N GLY A 259 1.53 13.69 -4.56
CA GLY A 259 0.40 12.91 -5.04
C GLY A 259 -0.66 12.67 -3.97
N ILE A 260 -1.80 12.13 -4.41
CA ILE A 260 -2.95 11.85 -3.56
C ILE A 260 -3.18 10.35 -3.53
N ILE A 261 -3.26 9.78 -2.35
CA ILE A 261 -3.46 8.36 -2.17
C ILE A 261 -4.89 8.09 -1.77
N VAL A 262 -5.54 7.12 -2.44
CA VAL A 262 -6.85 6.61 -2.04
C VAL A 262 -6.75 5.13 -1.72
N SER A 263 -7.13 4.78 -0.49
CA SER A 263 -7.12 3.41 0.02
C SER A 263 -8.54 2.89 0.23
N HIS A 264 -8.82 1.69 -0.29
CA HIS A 264 -10.09 0.99 -0.09
C HIS A 264 -9.91 -0.52 -0.13
N HIS A 265 -10.67 -1.25 0.70
CA HIS A 265 -10.51 -2.69 0.84
C HIS A 265 -10.89 -3.53 -0.41
N LEU A 266 -11.57 -2.93 -1.38
CA LEU A 266 -12.00 -3.61 -2.61
C LEU A 266 -10.95 -3.58 -3.72
N PHE A 267 -10.05 -2.60 -3.71
CA PHE A 267 -9.08 -2.40 -4.78
C PHE A 267 -7.64 -2.15 -4.28
N GLY A 268 -7.42 -2.11 -2.96
CA GLY A 268 -6.12 -1.79 -2.38
C GLY A 268 -5.90 -0.28 -2.31
N ARG A 269 -4.72 0.16 -2.74
CA ARG A 269 -4.31 1.56 -2.75
C ARG A 269 -4.07 2.03 -4.18
N VAL A 270 -4.49 3.26 -4.46
CA VAL A 270 -4.17 3.98 -5.70
C VAL A 270 -3.42 5.24 -5.31
N ASP A 271 -2.17 5.35 -5.74
CA ASP A 271 -1.36 6.57 -5.67
C ASP A 271 -1.54 7.36 -6.96
N ILE A 272 -2.19 8.52 -6.84
CA ILE A 272 -2.59 9.40 -7.92
C ILE A 272 -1.56 10.50 -8.01
N ASP A 273 -0.80 10.49 -9.10
CA ASP A 273 0.12 11.58 -9.41
C ASP A 273 -0.61 12.93 -9.50
N TRP A 274 0.05 14.00 -9.05
CA TRP A 274 -0.53 15.34 -9.06
C TRP A 274 -1.00 15.77 -10.45
N ASP A 275 -0.34 15.34 -11.53
CA ASP A 275 -0.72 15.67 -12.89
C ASP A 275 -2.08 15.08 -13.30
N ASP A 276 -2.44 13.92 -12.75
CA ASP A 276 -3.73 13.28 -13.00
C ASP A 276 -4.81 13.68 -12.00
N PHE A 277 -4.44 14.20 -10.84
CA PHE A 277 -5.38 14.75 -9.85
C PHE A 277 -6.16 15.93 -10.42
N LYS A 278 -7.47 16.00 -10.10
CA LYS A 278 -8.31 17.16 -10.44
C LYS A 278 -8.94 17.80 -9.21
N LYS A 279 -9.55 16.97 -8.36
CA LYS A 279 -10.33 17.43 -7.21
C LYS A 279 -10.46 16.33 -6.18
N VAL A 280 -10.42 16.67 -4.92
CA VAL A 280 -10.93 15.85 -3.82
C VAL A 280 -12.16 16.53 -3.21
N THR A 281 -13.18 15.73 -2.87
CA THR A 281 -14.31 16.17 -2.05
C THR A 281 -14.37 15.27 -0.81
N PHE A 282 -14.19 15.86 0.36
CA PHE A 282 -14.21 15.14 1.65
C PHE A 282 -15.63 14.98 2.17
N ASP A 283 -15.93 13.79 2.68
CA ASP A 283 -17.18 13.52 3.38
C ASP A 283 -17.17 14.20 4.76
N SER A 284 -18.36 14.58 5.23
CA SER A 284 -18.61 15.01 6.60
C SER A 284 -18.71 13.83 7.58
N LYS A 285 -19.17 12.67 7.09
CA LYS A 285 -19.30 11.42 7.86
C LYS A 285 -18.13 10.50 7.49
N ALA A 286 -16.93 10.91 7.85
CA ALA A 286 -15.73 10.17 7.49
C ALA A 286 -15.73 8.76 8.09
N LEU A 287 -15.52 7.75 7.23
CA LEU A 287 -15.29 6.37 7.63
C LEU A 287 -13.78 6.18 7.81
N SER A 288 -13.36 5.60 8.94
CA SER A 288 -11.95 5.25 9.18
C SER A 288 -11.53 3.95 8.48
N GLY A 289 -12.47 3.25 7.85
CA GLY A 289 -12.23 2.00 7.13
C GLY A 289 -12.41 0.75 8.00
N LYS A 290 -11.77 -0.34 7.56
CA LYS A 290 -11.82 -1.66 8.20
C LYS A 290 -11.18 -1.65 9.59
N GLY A 291 -11.84 -2.30 10.55
CA GLY A 291 -11.27 -2.53 11.86
C GLY A 291 -10.19 -3.61 11.84
N TYR A 292 -9.34 -3.66 12.86
CA TYR A 292 -8.24 -4.62 12.95
C TYR A 292 -8.68 -6.07 12.66
N ASN A 293 -9.82 -6.52 13.17
CA ASN A 293 -10.28 -7.90 12.99
C ASN A 293 -10.77 -8.21 11.56
N ASP A 294 -11.05 -7.20 10.74
CA ASP A 294 -11.44 -7.38 9.34
C ASP A 294 -10.25 -7.76 8.44
N TYR A 295 -9.03 -7.57 8.94
CA TYR A 295 -7.79 -8.02 8.30
C TYR A 295 -7.52 -9.46 8.72
N LYS A 296 -7.86 -10.37 7.79
CA LYS A 296 -7.78 -11.82 7.99
C LYS A 296 -6.35 -12.26 8.27
N THR A 297 -6.22 -13.36 9.01
CA THR A 297 -4.95 -14.03 9.26
C THR A 297 -4.22 -14.32 7.94
N PRO A 298 -2.94 -13.93 7.78
CA PRO A 298 -2.18 -14.15 6.57
C PRO A 298 -2.06 -15.65 6.23
N VAL A 299 -2.31 -16.00 4.98
CA VAL A 299 -2.14 -17.36 4.46
C VAL A 299 -1.11 -17.37 3.35
N MET A 300 -0.50 -18.53 3.11
CA MET A 300 0.35 -18.72 1.93
C MET A 300 -0.48 -18.52 0.66
N LEU A 301 0.12 -17.93 -0.38
CA LEU A 301 -0.50 -17.90 -1.69
C LEU A 301 -0.66 -19.34 -2.17
N LYS A 302 -1.87 -19.65 -2.63
CA LYS A 302 -2.22 -20.97 -3.12
C LYS A 302 -3.08 -20.82 -4.35
N GLY A 303 -2.86 -21.70 -5.32
CA GLY A 303 -3.53 -21.56 -6.59
C GLY A 303 -3.05 -22.55 -7.63
N THR A 304 -3.40 -22.20 -8.87
CA THR A 304 -3.13 -22.98 -10.06
C THR A 304 -2.37 -22.11 -11.07
N ILE A 305 -1.27 -22.62 -11.59
CA ILE A 305 -0.51 -22.02 -12.68
C ILE A 305 -0.79 -22.82 -13.96
N THR A 306 -1.28 -22.13 -14.97
CA THR A 306 -1.35 -22.65 -16.34
C THR A 306 -0.17 -22.09 -17.13
N THR A 307 0.61 -22.96 -17.74
CA THR A 307 1.78 -22.60 -18.53
C THR A 307 1.44 -22.45 -20.01
N THR A 308 2.35 -21.85 -20.79
CA THR A 308 2.15 -21.62 -22.24
C THR A 308 2.07 -22.92 -23.06
N ASP A 309 2.66 -24.01 -22.56
CA ASP A 309 2.53 -25.37 -23.11
C ASP A 309 1.28 -26.11 -22.59
N LYS A 310 0.36 -25.39 -21.94
CA LYS A 310 -0.93 -25.88 -21.41
C LYS A 310 -0.83 -26.87 -20.24
N ARG A 311 0.34 -27.02 -19.59
CA ARG A 311 0.40 -27.74 -18.31
C ARG A 311 -0.31 -26.93 -17.23
N THR A 312 -0.86 -27.64 -16.26
CA THR A 312 -1.57 -27.05 -15.13
C THR A 312 -0.98 -27.62 -13.85
N LEU A 313 -0.45 -26.76 -13.00
CA LEU A 313 0.21 -27.12 -11.76
C LEU A 313 -0.54 -26.44 -10.61
N LYS A 314 -0.76 -27.16 -9.51
CA LYS A 314 -1.51 -26.67 -8.35
C LYS A 314 -0.70 -26.84 -7.07
N GLY A 315 -0.68 -25.79 -6.23
CA GLY A 315 0.13 -25.80 -5.02
C GLY A 315 0.21 -24.44 -4.34
N ASN A 316 1.13 -24.30 -3.39
CA ASN A 316 1.51 -23.00 -2.85
C ASN A 316 2.38 -22.25 -3.86
N ILE A 317 2.22 -20.95 -3.94
CA ILE A 317 2.84 -20.09 -4.94
C ILE A 317 3.82 -19.14 -4.23
N ILE A 318 5.02 -19.02 -4.78
CA ILE A 318 5.92 -17.90 -4.52
C ILE A 318 5.98 -17.09 -5.81
N TYR A 319 5.34 -15.93 -5.77
CA TYR A 319 5.25 -14.98 -6.86
C TYR A 319 6.51 -14.11 -6.89
N ASP A 320 6.97 -13.73 -8.08
CA ASP A 320 8.18 -12.94 -8.33
C ASP A 320 9.43 -13.30 -7.47
N LEU A 321 9.55 -14.57 -7.09
CA LEU A 321 10.56 -15.05 -6.14
C LEU A 321 10.61 -14.28 -4.82
N ASP A 322 9.51 -13.63 -4.44
CA ASP A 322 9.41 -12.85 -3.22
C ASP A 322 8.08 -13.01 -2.48
N GLU A 323 6.95 -12.70 -3.12
CA GLU A 323 5.65 -12.69 -2.46
C GLU A 323 5.11 -14.10 -2.30
N LYS A 324 4.90 -14.50 -1.05
CA LYS A 324 4.41 -15.82 -0.64
C LYS A 324 3.17 -15.77 0.23
N LEU A 325 2.76 -14.59 0.70
CA LEU A 325 1.59 -14.40 1.56
C LEU A 325 0.49 -13.59 0.90
N SER A 326 -0.75 -13.86 1.31
CA SER A 326 -1.94 -13.09 0.92
C SER A 326 -1.94 -11.61 1.33
N ILE A 327 -0.99 -11.18 2.14
CA ILE A 327 -0.89 -9.79 2.65
C ILE A 327 0.18 -8.97 1.94
N GLU A 328 1.07 -9.64 1.21
CA GLU A 328 2.06 -8.96 0.38
C GLU A 328 1.35 -8.29 -0.80
N ILE A 329 2.04 -7.37 -1.45
CA ILE A 329 1.46 -6.37 -2.34
C ILE A 329 1.93 -6.64 -3.76
N LEU A 330 0.98 -6.66 -4.69
CA LEU A 330 1.26 -6.53 -6.12
C LEU A 330 1.31 -5.04 -6.47
N ASP A 331 2.41 -4.58 -7.02
CA ASP A 331 2.56 -3.24 -7.58
C ASP A 331 2.33 -3.24 -9.09
N GLY A 332 1.72 -2.18 -9.60
CA GLY A 332 1.54 -1.99 -11.04
C GLY A 332 0.99 -0.61 -11.37
N LYS A 333 0.97 -0.24 -12.65
CA LYS A 333 0.44 1.07 -13.08
C LYS A 333 -0.62 0.99 -14.15
N ILE A 334 -1.48 2.00 -14.14
CA ILE A 334 -2.35 2.38 -15.25
C ILE A 334 -2.04 3.84 -15.56
N ASP A 335 -1.30 4.10 -16.64
CA ASP A 335 -0.69 5.41 -16.90
C ASP A 335 0.12 5.89 -15.67
N ASN A 336 -0.15 7.08 -15.12
CA ASN A 336 0.54 7.57 -13.92
C ASN A 336 -0.14 7.17 -12.60
N LEU A 337 -1.20 6.36 -12.64
CA LEU A 337 -1.84 5.84 -11.43
C LEU A 337 -1.09 4.58 -10.98
N LYS A 338 -0.44 4.64 -9.82
CA LYS A 338 0.19 3.45 -9.25
C LYS A 338 -0.82 2.70 -8.38
N HIS A 339 -0.97 1.43 -8.63
CA HIS A 339 -1.84 0.52 -7.91
C HIS A 339 -0.99 -0.39 -7.02
N GLN A 340 -1.39 -0.50 -5.76
CA GLN A 340 -0.81 -1.42 -4.78
C GLN A 340 -1.92 -2.32 -4.25
N ILE A 341 -1.88 -3.61 -4.61
CA ILE A 341 -3.00 -4.53 -4.44
C ILE A 341 -2.56 -5.71 -3.57
N PRO A 342 -3.13 -5.89 -2.36
CA PRO A 342 -2.84 -7.07 -1.55
C PRO A 342 -3.23 -8.36 -2.30
N PHE A 343 -2.33 -9.34 -2.35
CA PHE A 343 -2.59 -10.60 -3.08
C PHE A 343 -3.88 -11.31 -2.65
N GLY A 344 -4.29 -11.16 -1.38
CA GLY A 344 -5.49 -11.77 -0.83
C GLY A 344 -6.81 -11.31 -1.47
N ILE A 345 -6.80 -10.21 -2.24
CA ILE A 345 -7.95 -9.75 -3.03
C ILE A 345 -7.81 -10.00 -4.54
N ILE A 346 -6.68 -10.58 -4.98
CA ILE A 346 -6.45 -10.94 -6.38
C ILE A 346 -7.05 -12.33 -6.63
N LYS A 347 -7.76 -12.46 -7.75
CA LYS A 347 -8.32 -13.72 -8.23
C LYS A 347 -7.44 -14.37 -9.28
N SER A 348 -6.91 -13.60 -10.23
CA SER A 348 -5.98 -14.12 -11.22
C SER A 348 -5.11 -13.05 -11.84
N ILE A 349 -3.94 -13.47 -12.33
CA ILE A 349 -3.01 -12.66 -13.13
C ILE A 349 -2.77 -13.39 -14.44
N THR A 350 -2.93 -12.69 -15.55
CA THR A 350 -2.75 -13.21 -16.92
C THR A 350 -1.77 -12.32 -17.66
N PRO A 351 -0.51 -12.77 -17.88
CA PRO A 351 0.44 -12.04 -18.72
C PRO A 351 -0.17 -11.75 -20.10
N LYS A 352 -0.06 -10.52 -20.60
CA LYS A 352 -0.62 -10.13 -21.90
C LYS A 352 0.47 -9.87 -22.93
N ASN A 353 1.49 -9.12 -22.53
CA ASN A 353 2.64 -8.81 -23.37
C ASN A 353 3.86 -8.56 -22.47
N ARG A 354 4.95 -8.07 -23.06
CA ARG A 354 6.22 -7.86 -22.34
C ARG A 354 6.17 -6.79 -21.26
N ILE A 355 5.18 -5.90 -21.25
CA ILE A 355 5.13 -4.75 -20.34
C ILE A 355 3.90 -4.77 -19.43
N SER A 356 2.95 -5.68 -19.63
CA SER A 356 1.70 -5.68 -18.86
C SER A 356 1.06 -7.06 -18.66
N SER A 357 0.26 -7.12 -17.60
CA SER A 357 -0.58 -8.26 -17.22
C SER A 357 -2.00 -7.79 -16.89
N GLU A 358 -2.98 -8.62 -17.21
CA GLU A 358 -4.34 -8.41 -16.71
C GLU A 358 -4.47 -9.01 -15.32
N VAL A 359 -4.95 -8.20 -14.38
CA VAL A 359 -5.24 -8.57 -13.00
C VAL A 359 -6.75 -8.55 -12.82
N GLU A 360 -7.31 -9.68 -12.41
CA GLU A 360 -8.71 -9.82 -12.00
C GLU A 360 -8.76 -9.90 -10.48
N LEU A 361 -9.56 -9.04 -9.85
CA LEU A 361 -9.81 -9.04 -8.41
C LEU A 361 -10.93 -10.02 -8.06
N LYS A 362 -10.99 -10.45 -6.80
CA LYS A 362 -12.06 -11.31 -6.28
C LYS A 362 -13.45 -10.65 -6.34
N SER A 363 -13.50 -9.32 -6.47
CA SER A 363 -14.72 -8.55 -6.76
C SER A 363 -15.23 -8.70 -8.20
N GLY A 364 -14.43 -9.29 -9.11
CA GLY A 364 -14.71 -9.37 -10.55
C GLY A 364 -14.18 -8.19 -11.36
N GLN A 365 -13.66 -7.14 -10.71
CA GLN A 365 -13.00 -6.03 -11.40
C GLN A 365 -11.74 -6.51 -12.13
N LYS A 366 -11.55 -6.05 -13.36
CA LYS A 366 -10.36 -6.33 -14.18
C LYS A 366 -9.61 -5.05 -14.52
N MET A 367 -8.29 -5.15 -14.56
CA MET A 367 -7.40 -4.06 -14.94
C MET A 367 -6.17 -4.60 -15.65
N ILE A 368 -5.62 -3.82 -16.58
CA ILE A 368 -4.33 -4.12 -17.21
C ILE A 368 -3.29 -3.27 -16.50
N LEU A 369 -2.43 -3.90 -15.72
CA LEU A 369 -1.33 -3.24 -15.01
C LEU A 369 -0.04 -3.40 -15.81
N GLY A 370 0.73 -2.33 -15.89
CA GLY A 370 2.04 -2.30 -16.54
C GLY A 370 3.12 -1.63 -15.70
N GLU A 371 4.30 -1.49 -16.30
CA GLU A 371 5.44 -0.68 -15.81
C GLU A 371 6.05 -1.04 -14.43
N SER A 372 5.65 -2.16 -13.82
CA SER A 372 6.27 -2.70 -12.61
C SER A 372 6.95 -4.04 -12.87
N GLN A 373 7.80 -4.50 -11.93
CA GLN A 373 8.43 -5.80 -12.01
C GLN A 373 7.37 -6.92 -12.01
N ASP A 374 6.42 -6.81 -11.10
CA ASP A 374 5.41 -7.81 -10.80
C ASP A 374 4.50 -8.15 -11.99
N VAL A 375 4.33 -7.25 -12.96
CA VAL A 375 3.32 -7.43 -14.04
C VAL A 375 3.92 -7.35 -15.44
N SER A 376 5.23 -7.23 -15.57
CA SER A 376 5.93 -7.12 -16.86
C SER A 376 6.92 -8.26 -17.07
N ASP A 377 7.64 -8.25 -18.20
CA ASP A 377 8.69 -9.24 -18.43
C ASP A 377 9.76 -9.20 -17.34
N ARG A 378 9.93 -8.07 -16.63
CA ARG A 378 10.88 -7.89 -15.52
C ARG A 378 10.69 -8.90 -14.39
N HIS A 379 9.49 -9.47 -14.25
CA HIS A 379 9.17 -10.55 -13.32
C HIS A 379 10.18 -11.70 -13.40
N THR A 380 10.62 -12.16 -12.24
CA THR A 380 11.69 -13.13 -12.02
C THR A 380 11.22 -14.58 -12.08
N GLY A 381 9.92 -14.79 -12.21
CA GLY A 381 9.29 -16.11 -12.38
C GLY A 381 8.54 -16.55 -11.13
N VAL A 382 7.91 -17.71 -11.19
CA VAL A 382 7.04 -18.22 -10.14
C VAL A 382 7.53 -19.58 -9.69
N ILE A 383 7.56 -19.82 -8.39
CA ILE A 383 7.74 -21.17 -7.85
C ILE A 383 6.38 -21.71 -7.43
N ILE A 384 6.08 -22.95 -7.82
CA ILE A 384 4.96 -23.69 -7.27
C ILE A 384 5.45 -24.87 -6.43
N LEU A 385 4.96 -24.94 -5.20
CA LEU A 385 5.24 -26.00 -4.24
C LEU A 385 4.01 -26.91 -4.20
N MET A 386 4.07 -28.04 -4.91
CA MET A 386 2.98 -29.02 -5.00
C MET A 386 2.86 -29.82 -3.70
N ASP A 387 4.00 -30.16 -3.11
CA ASP A 387 4.15 -30.74 -1.78
C ASP A 387 5.53 -30.35 -1.19
N LYS A 388 5.98 -31.02 -0.11
CA LYS A 388 7.26 -30.68 0.56
C LYS A 388 8.49 -30.98 -0.29
N GLU A 389 8.44 -31.98 -1.17
CA GLU A 389 9.58 -32.44 -1.95
C GLU A 389 9.46 -32.04 -3.42
N ASN A 390 8.23 -31.86 -3.91
CA ASN A 390 7.95 -31.53 -5.29
C ASN A 390 7.68 -30.02 -5.48
N LYS A 391 8.62 -29.37 -6.16
CA LYS A 391 8.57 -27.95 -6.51
C LYS A 391 8.98 -27.74 -7.96
N GLU A 392 8.39 -26.75 -8.62
CA GLU A 392 8.77 -26.36 -9.97
C GLU A 392 8.92 -24.85 -10.06
N TYR A 393 10.02 -24.39 -10.65
CA TYR A 393 10.21 -22.99 -11.03
C TYR A 393 9.77 -22.79 -12.48
N ILE A 394 8.90 -21.82 -12.68
CA ILE A 394 8.30 -21.49 -13.97
C ILE A 394 8.75 -20.07 -14.34
N PRO A 395 9.63 -19.93 -15.34
CA PRO A 395 9.99 -18.62 -15.88
C PRO A 395 8.75 -17.84 -16.33
N TRP A 396 8.76 -16.53 -16.16
CA TRP A 396 7.58 -15.69 -16.44
C TRP A 396 7.07 -15.80 -17.88
N ASP A 397 7.97 -15.95 -18.86
CA ASP A 397 7.61 -16.15 -20.28
C ASP A 397 6.94 -17.51 -20.57
N LYS A 398 6.92 -18.42 -19.59
CA LYS A 398 6.21 -19.70 -19.63
C LYS A 398 4.91 -19.69 -18.85
N VAL A 399 4.57 -18.60 -18.15
CA VAL A 399 3.30 -18.45 -17.46
C VAL A 399 2.24 -17.95 -18.44
N ALA A 400 1.14 -18.69 -18.58
CA ALA A 400 -0.03 -18.25 -19.33
C ALA A 400 -1.09 -17.62 -18.43
N LYS A 401 -1.31 -18.19 -17.23
CA LYS A 401 -2.24 -17.65 -16.22
C LYS A 401 -1.90 -18.17 -14.83
N ILE A 402 -2.09 -17.34 -13.81
CA ILE A 402 -2.07 -17.73 -12.40
C ILE A 402 -3.46 -17.46 -11.83
N SER A 403 -4.07 -18.44 -11.21
CA SER A 403 -5.37 -18.31 -10.53
C SER A 403 -5.20 -18.61 -9.04
N PHE A 404 -5.58 -17.68 -8.18
CA PHE A 404 -5.45 -17.79 -6.73
C PHE A 404 -6.75 -18.30 -6.10
N GLU A 405 -6.64 -19.09 -5.02
CA GLU A 405 -7.78 -19.57 -4.21
C GLU A 405 -8.33 -18.47 -3.27
#